data_AF-A0A2A2JHW8-F1
#
_entry.id   AF-A0A2A2JHW8-F1
#
_cell.length_a   1.000
_cell.length_b   1.000
_cell.length_c   1.000
_cell.angle_alpha   90.00
_cell.angle_beta   90.00
_cell.angle_gamma   90.00
#
_symmetry.space_group_name_H-M   'P 1'
#
loop_
_entity.id
_entity.type
_entity.pdbx_description
1 polymer ?
#
loop_
_entity_poly.entity_id
_entity_poly.type
_entity_poly.pdbx_seq_one_letter_code
_entity_poly.pdbx_strand_id
1 'polypeptide(L)'
;MLANAKSLFKLASDVTYERKFAGPLQLQQDFVWRPAYGVLKANILFVYNKESDKEPPFLLLIIEDCFIELCDENKLGKEMTFEIKFKTTGRGFVFAAPDFKSLERWVSNLTISPIEYIDLSKQSFSEQIDRVQKNRDEKRASP
;
A
#
# COMPACT_ATOMS: atom_id res chain seq x y z
N MET A 1 10.16 -10.31 -4.38
CA MET A 1 10.63 -11.11 -3.21
C MET A 1 9.38 -11.52 -2.44
N LEU A 2 9.02 -12.80 -2.38
CA LEU A 2 7.87 -13.24 -1.57
C LEU A 2 8.28 -13.16 -0.10
N ALA A 3 7.89 -12.08 0.59
CA ALA A 3 8.09 -11.98 2.03
C ALA A 3 7.26 -13.07 2.72
N ASN A 4 7.89 -13.84 3.62
CA ASN A 4 7.13 -14.75 4.47
C ASN A 4 6.30 -13.94 5.48
N ALA A 5 5.20 -14.51 5.98
CA ALA A 5 4.28 -13.83 6.88
C ALA A 5 4.98 -13.26 8.14
N LYS A 6 5.99 -13.98 8.67
CA LYS A 6 6.77 -13.56 9.84
C LYS A 6 7.53 -12.25 9.58
N SER A 7 8.12 -12.09 8.40
CA SER A 7 8.81 -10.84 8.01
C SER A 7 7.83 -9.67 7.87
N LEU A 8 6.63 -9.92 7.32
CA LEU A 8 5.59 -8.89 7.21
C LEU A 8 5.08 -8.45 8.59
N PHE A 9 4.86 -9.39 9.52
CA PHE A 9 4.49 -9.06 10.89
C PHE A 9 5.58 -8.29 11.62
N LYS A 10 6.86 -8.65 11.40
CA LYS A 10 7.98 -7.90 11.96
C LYS A 10 7.95 -6.45 11.46
N LEU A 11 7.78 -6.22 10.17
CA LEU A 11 7.65 -4.88 9.58
C LEU A 11 6.44 -4.11 10.17
N ALA A 12 5.31 -4.79 10.34
CA ALA A 12 4.11 -4.21 10.95
C ALA A 12 4.42 -3.63 12.34
N SER A 13 5.12 -4.41 13.18
CA SER A 13 5.50 -4.06 14.54
C SER A 13 6.74 -3.16 14.66
N ASP A 14 7.52 -2.99 13.59
CA ASP A 14 8.77 -2.26 13.62
C ASP A 14 8.51 -0.75 13.77
N VAL A 15 8.86 -0.20 14.93
CA VAL A 15 8.70 1.23 15.25
C VAL A 15 9.76 2.11 14.60
N THR A 16 10.87 1.52 14.15
CA THR A 16 11.96 2.24 13.49
C THR A 16 11.70 2.45 12.01
N TYR A 17 10.82 1.63 11.42
CA TYR A 17 10.40 1.79 10.04
C TYR A 17 9.36 2.90 9.91
N GLU A 18 9.59 3.81 8.96
CA GLU A 18 8.74 4.96 8.72
C GLU A 18 7.28 4.57 8.43
N ARG A 19 6.37 5.22 9.14
CA ARG A 19 4.93 5.11 8.93
C ARG A 19 4.48 6.26 8.04
N LYS A 20 4.24 5.97 6.76
CA LYS A 20 3.75 6.94 5.76
C LYS A 20 2.45 7.59 6.21
N PHE A 21 1.49 6.77 6.64
CA PHE A 21 0.22 7.24 7.14
C PHE A 21 -0.43 6.24 8.11
N ALA A 22 -1.29 6.74 8.99
CA ALA A 22 -2.07 5.91 9.91
C ALA A 22 -3.33 6.65 10.33
N GLY A 23 -4.39 5.90 10.58
CA GLY A 23 -5.63 6.49 11.04
C GLY A 23 -6.79 5.50 11.14
N PRO A 24 -7.91 5.95 11.73
CA PRO A 24 -9.12 5.16 11.81
C PRO A 24 -9.73 4.97 10.42
N LEU A 25 -10.36 3.81 10.25
CA LEU A 25 -11.16 3.43 9.09
C LEU A 25 -12.38 2.62 9.57
N GLN A 26 -13.33 2.41 8.69
CA GLN A 26 -14.27 1.30 8.80
C GLN A 26 -14.11 0.40 7.59
N LEU A 27 -14.06 -0.91 7.79
CA LEU A 27 -14.00 -1.90 6.72
C LEU A 27 -15.39 -2.50 6.52
N GLN A 28 -15.86 -2.57 5.29
CA GLN A 28 -17.09 -3.29 4.97
C GLN A 28 -16.81 -4.79 4.86
N GLN A 29 -17.48 -5.59 5.69
CA GLN A 29 -17.42 -7.05 5.67
C GLN A 29 -18.83 -7.61 5.76
N ASP A 30 -19.22 -8.45 4.80
CA ASP A 30 -20.57 -9.02 4.71
C ASP A 30 -21.67 -7.94 4.81
N PHE A 31 -21.47 -6.82 4.12
CA PHE A 31 -22.32 -5.62 4.14
C PHE A 31 -22.42 -4.89 5.50
N VAL A 32 -21.61 -5.28 6.49
CA VAL A 32 -21.52 -4.65 7.80
C VAL A 32 -20.25 -3.83 7.91
N TRP A 33 -20.39 -2.57 8.35
CA TRP A 33 -19.26 -1.69 8.63
C TRP A 33 -18.65 -2.00 9.99
N ARG A 34 -17.37 -2.39 10.02
CA ARG A 34 -16.65 -2.69 11.26
C ARG A 34 -15.55 -1.66 11.50
N PRO A 35 -15.35 -1.20 12.75
CA PRO A 35 -14.21 -0.36 13.09
C PRO A 35 -12.89 -1.03 12.70
N ALA A 36 -11.98 -0.22 12.18
CA ALA A 36 -10.64 -0.65 11.83
C ALA A 36 -9.65 0.49 12.07
N TYR A 37 -8.37 0.14 12.12
CA TYR A 37 -7.27 1.11 12.15
C TYR A 37 -6.24 0.72 11.11
N GLY A 38 -6.00 1.60 10.15
CA GLY A 38 -5.04 1.39 9.07
C GLY A 38 -3.67 1.95 9.42
N VAL A 39 -2.62 1.23 9.05
CA VAL A 39 -1.23 1.67 9.11
C VAL A 39 -0.59 1.39 7.76
N LEU A 40 -0.15 2.43 7.05
CA LEU A 40 0.58 2.32 5.80
C LEU A 40 2.09 2.43 6.05
N LYS A 41 2.82 1.37 5.76
CA LYS A 41 4.30 1.32 5.79
C LYS A 41 4.81 0.71 4.49
N ALA A 42 5.90 1.23 3.95
CA ALA A 42 6.42 0.82 2.64
C ALA A 42 5.32 0.96 1.58
N ASN A 43 4.84 -0.15 1.01
CA ASN A 43 3.68 -0.24 0.11
C ASN A 43 2.63 -1.25 0.64
N ILE A 44 2.52 -1.35 1.95
CA ILE A 44 1.65 -2.33 2.61
C ILE A 44 0.74 -1.62 3.60
N LEU A 45 -0.57 -1.82 3.43
CA LEU A 45 -1.59 -1.41 4.39
C LEU A 45 -1.83 -2.56 5.37
N PHE A 46 -1.49 -2.32 6.63
CA PHE A 46 -1.77 -3.19 7.77
C PHE A 46 -3.06 -2.71 8.43
N VAL A 47 -4.02 -3.61 8.65
CA VAL A 47 -5.31 -3.26 9.25
C VAL A 47 -5.52 -4.02 10.55
N TYR A 48 -5.81 -3.25 11.60
CA TYR A 48 -6.04 -3.70 12.97
C TYR A 48 -7.49 -3.40 13.38
N ASN A 49 -7.97 -3.99 14.47
CA ASN A 49 -9.29 -3.63 15.00
C ASN A 49 -9.22 -2.25 15.66
N LYS A 50 -8.10 -1.92 16.32
CA LYS A 50 -7.87 -0.67 17.06
C LYS A 50 -6.40 -0.23 16.96
N GLU A 51 -6.15 1.05 17.23
CA GLU A 51 -4.78 1.61 17.23
C GLU A 51 -3.86 0.97 18.27
N SER A 52 -4.40 0.63 19.44
CA SER A 52 -3.64 0.07 20.57
C SER A 52 -3.50 -1.45 20.53
N ASP A 53 -3.93 -2.10 19.44
CA ASP A 53 -3.84 -3.55 19.31
C ASP A 53 -2.36 -3.99 19.32
N LYS A 54 -2.06 -4.94 20.22
CA LYS A 54 -0.79 -5.65 20.26
C LYS A 54 -0.80 -6.91 19.40
N GLU A 55 -1.98 -7.31 18.95
CA GLU A 55 -2.17 -8.45 18.07
C GLU A 55 -1.71 -8.12 16.64
N PRO A 56 -1.31 -9.15 15.85
CA PRO A 56 -1.01 -8.96 14.45
C PRO A 56 -2.22 -8.38 13.69
N PRO A 57 -1.97 -7.62 12.61
CA PRO A 57 -3.03 -7.10 11.77
C PRO A 57 -3.84 -8.27 11.19
N PHE A 58 -5.17 -8.15 11.23
CA PHE A 58 -6.07 -9.18 10.71
C PHE A 58 -6.15 -9.15 9.18
N LEU A 59 -5.76 -8.03 8.56
CA LEU A 59 -5.73 -7.86 7.12
C LEU A 59 -4.45 -7.13 6.68
N LEU A 60 -3.87 -7.62 5.59
CA LEU A 60 -2.64 -7.16 4.96
C LEU A 60 -2.91 -6.96 3.46
N LEU A 61 -2.74 -5.73 2.97
CA LEU A 61 -2.94 -5.39 1.56
C LEU A 61 -1.65 -4.83 0.96
N ILE A 62 -1.15 -5.45 -0.11
CA ILE A 62 0.03 -4.99 -0.86
C ILE A 62 -0.45 -4.03 -1.96
N ILE A 63 -0.07 -2.76 -1.90
CA ILE A 63 -0.68 -1.66 -2.68
C ILE A 63 -0.07 -1.51 -4.08
N GLU A 64 0.87 -2.40 -4.49
CA GLU A 64 1.61 -2.28 -5.75
C GLU A 64 0.75 -2.54 -7.01
N ASP A 65 -0.26 -3.43 -6.93
CA ASP A 65 -1.12 -3.82 -8.05
C ASP A 65 -2.61 -3.62 -7.74
N CYS A 66 -2.99 -2.40 -7.34
CA CYS A 66 -4.38 -2.05 -7.10
C CYS A 66 -4.79 -0.72 -7.73
N PHE A 67 -6.10 -0.53 -7.84
CA PHE A 67 -6.74 0.77 -8.06
C PHE A 67 -7.32 1.26 -6.72
N ILE A 68 -7.22 2.57 -6.50
CA ILE A 68 -7.89 3.27 -5.41
C ILE A 68 -9.02 4.07 -6.04
N GLU A 69 -10.26 3.71 -5.75
CA GLU A 69 -11.44 4.29 -6.38
C GLU A 69 -12.37 4.86 -5.32
N LEU A 70 -12.92 6.06 -5.53
CA LEU A 70 -14.01 6.57 -4.71
C LEU A 70 -15.28 5.80 -5.05
N CYS A 71 -16.05 5.41 -4.03
CA CYS A 71 -17.27 4.66 -4.28
C CYS A 71 -18.49 5.58 -4.42
N ASP A 72 -19.56 5.06 -5.03
CA ASP A 72 -20.87 5.72 -5.05
C ASP A 72 -21.56 5.56 -3.69
N GLU A 73 -21.52 6.64 -2.90
CA GLU A 73 -22.07 6.70 -1.54
C GLU A 73 -23.58 6.43 -1.50
N ASN A 74 -24.33 6.79 -2.55
CA ASN A 74 -25.77 6.53 -2.64
C ASN A 74 -26.05 5.04 -2.76
N LYS A 75 -25.22 4.33 -3.52
CA LYS A 75 -25.32 2.88 -3.70
C LYS A 75 -24.91 2.11 -2.44
N LEU A 76 -23.92 2.62 -1.71
CA LEU A 76 -23.39 1.98 -0.50
C LEU A 76 -24.14 2.34 0.78
N GLY A 77 -24.89 3.46 0.78
CA GLY A 77 -25.52 4.01 1.99
C GLY A 77 -24.49 4.45 3.04
N LYS A 78 -23.29 4.86 2.59
CA LYS A 78 -22.18 5.25 3.47
C LYS A 78 -21.34 6.33 2.78
N GLU A 79 -21.05 7.38 3.52
CA GLU A 79 -20.21 8.49 3.07
C GLU A 79 -18.72 8.20 3.29
N MET A 80 -17.87 8.97 2.60
CA MET A 80 -16.42 8.96 2.71
C MET A 80 -15.80 7.61 2.36
N THR A 81 -16.40 6.93 1.37
CA THR A 81 -16.03 5.57 0.99
C THR A 81 -15.05 5.50 -0.17
N PHE A 82 -14.09 4.58 -0.08
CA PHE A 82 -13.18 4.23 -1.16
C PHE A 82 -12.94 2.72 -1.21
N GLU A 83 -12.58 2.21 -2.39
CA GLU A 83 -12.28 0.81 -2.63
C GLU A 83 -10.80 0.64 -3.02
N ILE A 84 -10.16 -0.37 -2.44
CA ILE A 84 -8.88 -0.91 -2.91
C ILE A 84 -9.17 -2.16 -3.73
N LYS A 85 -9.00 -2.05 -5.06
CA LYS A 85 -9.32 -3.14 -6.01
C LYS A 85 -8.08 -3.69 -6.66
N PHE A 86 -7.78 -4.95 -6.42
CA PHE A 86 -6.59 -5.62 -6.96
C PHE A 86 -6.77 -5.96 -8.43
N LYS A 87 -5.83 -5.54 -9.29
CA LYS A 87 -5.98 -5.69 -10.76
C LYS A 87 -5.93 -7.15 -11.18
N THR A 88 -4.98 -7.91 -10.62
CA THR A 88 -4.78 -9.32 -10.99
C THR A 88 -5.92 -10.23 -10.52
N THR A 89 -6.51 -9.97 -9.34
CA THR A 89 -7.52 -10.88 -8.75
C THR A 89 -8.95 -10.37 -8.86
N GLY A 90 -9.15 -9.07 -9.16
CA GLY A 90 -10.44 -8.40 -9.09
C GLY A 90 -10.99 -8.23 -7.67
N ARG A 91 -10.29 -8.71 -6.64
CA ARG A 91 -10.74 -8.63 -5.25
C ARG A 91 -10.74 -7.19 -4.78
N GLY A 92 -11.84 -6.76 -4.17
CA GLY A 92 -12.03 -5.43 -3.62
C GLY A 92 -12.12 -5.42 -2.09
N PHE A 93 -11.65 -4.33 -1.48
CA PHE A 93 -11.86 -4.03 -0.07
C PHE A 93 -12.39 -2.60 0.05
N VAL A 94 -13.60 -2.46 0.58
CA VAL A 94 -14.26 -1.16 0.71
C VAL A 94 -14.06 -0.62 2.11
N PHE A 95 -13.55 0.60 2.20
CA PHE A 95 -13.30 1.31 3.43
C PHE A 95 -14.10 2.61 3.49
N ALA A 96 -14.37 3.09 4.70
CA ALA A 96 -14.89 4.43 4.96
C ALA A 96 -13.94 5.18 5.91
N ALA A 97 -13.59 6.41 5.57
CA ALA A 97 -12.85 7.31 6.43
C ALA A 97 -13.80 8.04 7.40
N PRO A 98 -13.33 8.56 8.55
CA PRO A 98 -14.19 9.27 9.50
C PRO A 98 -14.69 10.63 8.98
N ASP A 99 -13.93 11.24 8.07
CA ASP A 99 -14.19 12.57 7.52
C ASP A 99 -13.48 12.76 6.17
N PHE A 100 -13.84 13.83 5.46
CA PHE A 100 -13.30 14.14 4.13
C PHE A 100 -11.78 14.34 4.13
N LYS A 101 -11.23 15.00 5.15
CA LYS A 101 -9.78 15.24 5.25
C LYS A 101 -9.01 13.93 5.41
N SER A 102 -9.57 13.00 6.15
CA SER A 102 -9.02 11.66 6.33
C SER A 102 -9.15 10.83 5.05
N LEU A 103 -10.28 10.93 4.34
CA LEU A 103 -10.46 10.31 3.02
C LEU A 103 -9.40 10.78 2.03
N GLU A 104 -9.24 12.09 1.89
CA GLU A 104 -8.25 12.71 1.00
C GLU A 104 -6.85 12.15 1.29
N ARG A 105 -6.44 12.17 2.57
CA ARG A 105 -5.14 11.64 2.99
C ARG A 105 -4.98 10.15 2.69
N TRP A 106 -6.00 9.34 2.94
CA TRP A 106 -5.95 7.90 2.63
C TRP A 106 -5.77 7.67 1.13
N VAL A 107 -6.61 8.29 0.30
CA VAL A 107 -6.58 8.14 -1.16
C VAL A 107 -5.24 8.63 -1.73
N SER A 108 -4.77 9.80 -1.30
CA SER A 108 -3.48 10.35 -1.77
C SER A 108 -2.31 9.46 -1.41
N ASN A 109 -2.19 9.05 -0.14
CA ASN A 109 -1.06 8.23 0.30
C ASN A 109 -1.07 6.84 -0.35
N LEU A 110 -2.25 6.19 -0.46
CA LEU A 110 -2.36 4.90 -1.11
C LEU A 110 -2.03 4.97 -2.61
N THR A 111 -2.42 6.05 -3.29
CA THR A 111 -2.16 6.24 -4.72
C THR A 111 -0.69 6.55 -5.01
N ILE A 112 -0.03 7.34 -4.15
CA ILE A 112 1.37 7.75 -4.35
C ILE A 112 2.35 6.68 -3.85
N SER A 113 1.95 5.84 -2.88
CA SER A 113 2.85 4.84 -2.29
C SER A 113 3.61 4.00 -3.32
N PRO A 114 2.97 3.46 -4.39
CA PRO A 114 3.68 2.67 -5.39
C PRO A 114 4.66 3.47 -6.26
N ILE A 115 4.46 4.79 -6.39
CA ILE A 115 5.28 5.66 -7.26
C ILE A 115 6.73 5.70 -6.78
N GLU A 116 6.95 5.91 -5.48
CA GLU A 116 8.29 5.95 -4.89
C GLU A 116 9.08 4.66 -5.18
N TYR A 117 8.41 3.50 -5.09
CA TYR A 117 9.01 2.21 -5.38
C TYR A 117 9.35 2.05 -6.86
N ILE A 118 8.45 2.50 -7.75
CA ILE A 118 8.67 2.49 -9.19
C ILE A 118 9.88 3.36 -9.54
N ASP A 119 10.03 4.53 -8.92
CA ASP A 119 11.13 5.45 -9.22
C ASP A 119 12.48 4.90 -8.74
N LEU A 120 12.54 4.33 -7.54
CA LEU A 120 13.73 3.63 -7.05
C LEU A 120 14.10 2.44 -7.93
N SER A 121 13.10 1.66 -8.38
CA SER A 121 13.31 0.51 -9.26
C SER A 121 13.84 0.96 -10.63
N LYS A 122 13.25 2.01 -11.21
CA LYS A 122 13.70 2.61 -12.47
C LYS A 122 15.15 3.08 -12.37
N GLN A 123 15.50 3.80 -11.30
CA GLN A 123 16.87 4.28 -11.09
C GLN A 123 17.85 3.11 -11.02
N SER A 124 17.54 2.07 -10.23
CA SER A 124 18.39 0.88 -10.13
C SER A 124 18.58 0.18 -11.48
N PHE A 125 17.53 0.09 -12.30
CA PHE A 125 17.63 -0.49 -13.64
C PHE A 125 18.45 0.37 -14.59
N SER A 126 18.28 1.69 -14.57
CA SER A 126 19.09 2.63 -15.34
C SER A 126 20.58 2.49 -15.02
N GLU A 127 20.94 2.45 -13.73
CA GLU A 127 22.33 2.24 -13.30
C GLU A 127 22.90 0.90 -13.78
N GLN A 128 22.10 -0.17 -13.80
CA GLN A 128 22.51 -1.46 -14.32
C GLN A 128 22.75 -1.43 -15.84
N ILE A 129 21.88 -0.74 -16.59
CA ILE A 129 22.03 -0.55 -18.03
C ILE A 129 23.34 0.20 -18.34
N ASP A 130 23.59 1.31 -17.64
CA ASP A 130 24.79 2.13 -17.84
C ASP A 130 26.09 1.34 -17.57
N ARG A 131 26.10 0.52 -16.51
CA ARG A 131 27.24 -0.36 -16.19
C ARG A 131 27.49 -1.38 -17.29
N VAL A 132 26.43 -2.00 -17.82
CA VAL A 132 26.56 -2.98 -18.91
C VAL A 132 27.07 -2.31 -20.19
N GLN A 133 26.59 -1.11 -20.51
CA GLN A 133 27.05 -0.35 -21.68
C GLN A 133 28.53 0.03 -21.56
N LYS A 134 28.95 0.62 -20.42
CA LYS A 134 30.36 0.95 -20.16
C LYS A 134 31.27 -0.27 -20.29
N ASN A 135 30.91 -1.40 -19.65
CA ASN A 135 31.68 -2.65 -19.76
C ASN A 135 31.78 -3.17 -21.21
N ARG A 136 30.76 -2.93 -22.04
CA ARG A 136 30.74 -3.35 -23.44
C ARG A 136 31.64 -2.47 -24.30
N ASP A 137 31.66 -1.17 -24.02
CA ASP A 137 32.50 -0.19 -24.71
C ASP A 137 33.98 -0.36 -24.32
N GLU A 138 34.28 -0.62 -23.04
CA GLU A 138 35.62 -0.95 -22.56
C GLU A 138 36.17 -2.24 -23.21
N LYS A 139 35.33 -3.28 -23.35
CA LYS A 139 35.71 -4.51 -24.07
C LYS A 139 35.94 -4.29 -25.56
N ARG A 140 35.26 -3.32 -26.18
CA ARG A 140 35.47 -2.96 -27.60
C ARG A 140 36.70 -2.09 -27.81
N ALA A 141 37.08 -1.31 -26.80
CA ALA A 141 38.25 -0.44 -26.82
C ALA A 141 39.56 -1.16 -26.41
N SER A 142 39.47 -2.41 -25.94
CA SER A 142 40.61 -3.25 -25.62
C SER A 142 41.13 -3.95 -26.91
N PRO A 143 42.41 -3.81 -27.27
CA PRO A 143 42.99 -4.33 -28.52
C PRO A 143 43.09 -5.86 -28.59
#